data_AF-A0A935E6T8-F1
#
_entry.id   AF-A0A935E6T8-F1
#
_cell.length_a   1.000
_cell.length_b   1.000
_cell.length_c   1.000
_cell.angle_alpha   90.00
_cell.angle_beta   90.00
_cell.angle_gamma   90.00
#
_symmetry.space_group_name_H-M   'P 1'
#
loop_
_entity.id
_entity.type
_entity.pdbx_description
1 polymer ?
#
loop_
_entity_poly.entity_id
_entity_poly.type
_entity_poly.pdbx_seq_one_letter_code
_entity_poly.pdbx_strand_id
1 'polypeptide(L)'
;MNLFSQPHSMPKLAYNYDALEPYIDAQTMEIHYSKHHQAYLNNLNKALAGTKAESLPLGELLISAERRGTAIRNNGGGHYNHSLFWDILAPNAAKTPEGKLADDIKNTFTSLDSLKKLMNAGAATRFGSGWVWLYVTPEKKLAICSTPNQDNPIMDAVKDNRGIPILGIDVWEHAYYLKYQNKRADYLGAIWNVVDWNAVNKNYENALKDPLLKMIEKDAWTALKDFHSVMAQTFHPMEEGKFGPIRERSGEMLAKAKLLASSAVPASFKSTKIDQAIKGLVDGSAKLDKLVKKNGKDEKIKESLIALHDTFHIIQGLCSDEH
;
A
#
# COMPACT_ATOMS: atom_id res chain seq x y z
N MET A 1 20.35 19.30 -15.94
CA MET A 1 19.45 18.13 -15.96
C MET A 1 20.32 16.89 -16.04
N ASN A 2 20.38 16.08 -14.98
CA ASN A 2 21.18 14.85 -14.96
C ASN A 2 20.54 13.82 -15.90
N LEU A 3 21.23 13.50 -16.99
CA LEU A 3 20.76 12.61 -18.06
C LEU A 3 20.89 11.10 -17.73
N PHE A 4 21.24 10.69 -16.50
CA PHE A 4 21.60 9.28 -16.24
C PHE A 4 21.16 8.66 -14.90
N SER A 5 20.34 9.30 -14.07
CA SER A 5 19.75 8.61 -12.90
C SER A 5 18.31 8.24 -13.21
N GLN A 6 18.04 6.95 -13.38
CA GLN A 6 16.67 6.43 -13.40
C GLN A 6 16.03 6.59 -12.02
N PRO A 7 14.71 6.85 -11.92
CA PRO A 7 14.05 7.05 -10.62
C PRO A 7 14.02 5.78 -9.76
N HIS A 8 13.99 4.62 -10.42
CA HIS A 8 14.18 3.31 -9.78
C HIS A 8 15.24 2.50 -10.54
N SER A 9 15.85 1.54 -9.84
CA SER A 9 16.95 0.69 -10.35
C SER A 9 16.73 -0.78 -10.01
N MET A 10 17.30 -1.69 -10.80
CA MET A 10 17.26 -3.13 -10.48
C MET A 10 18.02 -3.39 -9.17
N PRO A 11 17.47 -4.17 -8.24
CA PRO A 11 18.23 -4.65 -7.09
C PRO A 11 19.29 -5.64 -7.56
N LYS A 12 20.51 -5.53 -7.04
CA LYS A 12 21.57 -6.49 -7.35
C LYS A 12 21.24 -7.85 -6.73
N LEU A 13 21.24 -8.93 -7.52
CA LEU A 13 21.16 -10.29 -6.98
C LEU A 13 22.34 -10.59 -6.06
N ALA A 14 22.06 -11.14 -4.88
CA ALA A 14 23.06 -11.51 -3.89
C ALA A 14 23.73 -12.87 -4.18
N TYR A 15 23.26 -13.59 -5.20
CA TYR A 15 23.67 -14.94 -5.56
C TYR A 15 23.56 -15.15 -7.07
N ASN A 16 24.25 -16.18 -7.59
CA ASN A 16 24.20 -16.56 -9.00
C ASN A 16 22.84 -17.19 -9.36
N TYR A 17 22.52 -17.23 -10.65
CA TYR A 17 21.24 -17.78 -11.12
C TYR A 17 21.05 -19.26 -10.77
N ASP A 18 22.12 -20.05 -10.71
CA ASP A 18 22.08 -21.48 -10.37
C ASP A 18 22.11 -21.77 -8.86
N ALA A 19 22.27 -20.75 -8.01
CA ALA A 19 22.46 -20.93 -6.58
C ALA A 19 21.23 -21.53 -5.85
N LEU A 20 20.05 -21.47 -6.45
CA LEU A 20 18.80 -21.96 -5.85
C LEU A 20 18.40 -23.36 -6.35
N GLU A 21 19.25 -24.03 -7.12
CA GLU A 21 19.07 -25.45 -7.47
C GLU A 21 19.17 -26.33 -6.20
N PRO A 22 18.41 -27.44 -6.11
CA PRO A 22 17.52 -27.99 -7.12
C PRO A 22 16.08 -27.45 -7.03
N TYR A 23 15.83 -26.29 -6.42
CA TYR A 23 14.47 -25.82 -6.10
C TYR A 23 13.93 -24.79 -7.09
N ILE A 24 14.79 -23.93 -7.63
CA ILE A 24 14.46 -23.04 -8.76
C ILE A 24 15.60 -23.20 -9.76
N ASP A 25 15.29 -23.50 -11.01
CA ASP A 25 16.31 -23.72 -12.03
C ASP A 25 16.97 -22.42 -12.48
N ALA A 26 18.24 -22.53 -12.90
CA ALA A 26 19.05 -21.38 -13.31
C ALA A 26 18.42 -20.59 -14.48
N GLN A 27 17.77 -21.29 -15.41
CA GLN A 27 17.14 -20.67 -16.57
C GLN A 27 15.92 -19.83 -16.14
N THR A 28 15.09 -20.34 -15.23
CA THR A 28 14.02 -19.57 -14.60
C THR A 28 14.58 -18.33 -13.90
N MET A 29 15.62 -18.46 -13.07
CA MET A 29 16.23 -17.32 -12.37
C MET A 29 16.73 -16.24 -13.33
N GLU A 30 17.43 -16.62 -14.39
CA GLU A 30 17.94 -15.68 -15.40
C GLU A 30 16.81 -14.96 -16.13
N ILE A 31 15.79 -15.67 -16.60
CA ILE A 31 14.69 -15.08 -17.38
C ILE A 31 13.78 -14.22 -16.47
N HIS A 32 13.46 -14.71 -15.28
CA HIS A 32 12.60 -14.03 -14.31
C HIS A 32 13.23 -12.71 -13.83
N TYR A 33 14.53 -12.70 -13.55
CA TYR A 33 15.25 -11.48 -13.16
C TYR A 33 15.56 -10.56 -14.37
N SER A 34 16.24 -11.08 -15.40
CA SER A 34 16.79 -10.23 -16.48
C SER A 34 15.78 -9.82 -17.55
N LYS A 35 14.62 -10.50 -17.63
CA LYS A 35 13.56 -10.19 -18.60
C LYS A 35 12.30 -9.68 -17.91
N HIS A 36 11.65 -10.49 -17.07
CA HIS A 36 10.37 -10.10 -16.46
C HIS A 36 10.53 -8.91 -15.52
N HIS A 37 11.41 -9.02 -14.52
CA HIS A 37 11.65 -7.92 -13.58
C HIS A 37 12.21 -6.66 -14.28
N GLN A 38 13.20 -6.82 -15.17
CA GLN A 38 13.75 -5.71 -15.95
C GLN A 38 12.70 -4.98 -16.79
N ALA A 39 11.74 -5.71 -17.39
CA ALA A 39 10.67 -5.11 -18.16
C ALA A 39 9.73 -4.27 -17.28
N TYR A 40 9.38 -4.76 -16.09
CA TYR A 40 8.61 -3.97 -15.12
C TYR A 40 9.34 -2.68 -14.75
N LEU A 41 10.64 -2.75 -14.45
CA LEU A 41 11.41 -1.55 -14.13
C LEU A 41 11.44 -0.54 -15.29
N ASN A 42 11.74 -1.00 -16.51
CA ASN A 42 11.83 -0.12 -17.68
C ASN A 42 10.49 0.58 -17.95
N ASN A 43 9.39 -0.16 -17.85
CA ASN A 43 8.06 0.38 -18.08
C ASN A 43 7.60 1.30 -16.94
N LEU A 44 7.99 1.01 -15.70
CA LEU A 44 7.74 1.89 -14.55
C LEU A 44 8.43 3.24 -14.76
N ASN A 45 9.74 3.23 -15.03
CA ASN A 45 10.50 4.47 -15.24
C ASN A 45 9.96 5.26 -16.44
N LYS A 46 9.56 4.57 -17.52
CA LYS A 46 8.88 5.20 -18.67
C LYS A 46 7.55 5.85 -18.28
N ALA A 47 6.76 5.22 -17.41
CA ALA A 47 5.48 5.76 -16.94
C ALA A 47 5.65 6.94 -15.97
N LEU A 48 6.79 7.02 -15.28
CA LEU A 48 7.11 8.09 -14.33
C LEU A 48 7.75 9.32 -14.98
N ALA A 49 8.47 9.15 -16.09
CA ALA A 49 9.24 10.21 -16.74
C ALA A 49 8.41 11.48 -16.99
N GLY A 50 8.87 12.61 -16.43
CA GLY A 50 8.22 13.92 -16.59
C GLY A 50 6.95 14.11 -15.74
N THR A 51 6.63 13.15 -14.86
CA THR A 51 5.52 13.28 -13.91
C THR A 51 6.03 13.75 -12.55
N LYS A 52 5.15 14.35 -11.74
CA LYS A 52 5.46 14.70 -10.34
C LYS A 52 5.73 13.46 -9.45
N ALA A 53 5.40 12.26 -9.94
CA ALA A 53 5.58 11.03 -9.19
C ALA A 53 7.00 10.44 -9.35
N GLU A 54 7.81 10.98 -10.26
CA GLU A 54 9.16 10.48 -10.57
C GLU A 54 10.10 10.49 -9.37
N SER A 55 9.90 11.41 -8.42
CA SER A 55 10.71 11.53 -7.21
C SER A 55 10.15 10.77 -6.00
N LEU A 56 9.00 10.10 -6.12
CA LEU A 56 8.39 9.42 -4.99
C LEU A 56 9.11 8.09 -4.70
N PRO A 57 9.31 7.75 -3.40
CA PRO A 57 9.69 6.39 -3.03
C PRO A 57 8.68 5.36 -3.54
N LEU A 58 9.16 4.17 -3.89
CA LEU A 58 8.31 3.13 -4.48
C LEU A 58 7.11 2.77 -3.58
N GLY A 59 7.31 2.67 -2.26
CA GLY A 59 6.21 2.41 -1.32
C GLY A 59 5.11 3.48 -1.38
N GLU A 60 5.48 4.77 -1.40
CA GLU A 60 4.52 5.89 -1.49
C GLU A 60 3.80 5.93 -2.84
N LEU A 61 4.52 5.61 -3.92
CA LEU A 61 3.93 5.49 -5.25
C LEU A 61 2.82 4.42 -5.23
N LEU A 62 3.08 3.29 -4.58
CA LEU A 62 2.17 2.14 -4.57
C LEU A 62 0.91 2.35 -3.75
N ILE A 63 0.91 3.19 -2.71
CA ILE A 63 -0.29 3.50 -1.91
C ILE A 63 -1.47 3.95 -2.77
N SER A 64 -1.17 4.63 -3.88
CA SER A 64 -2.14 5.22 -4.80
C SER A 64 -2.00 4.69 -6.22
N ALA A 65 -1.42 3.48 -6.38
CA ALA A 65 -1.11 2.88 -7.67
C ALA A 65 -2.32 2.79 -8.61
N GLU A 66 -3.49 2.39 -8.12
CA GLU A 66 -4.71 2.30 -8.92
C GLU A 66 -5.13 3.68 -9.44
N ARG A 67 -5.13 4.69 -8.56
CA ARG A 67 -5.45 6.08 -8.92
C ARG A 67 -4.42 6.71 -9.86
N ARG A 68 -3.19 6.19 -9.90
CA ARG A 68 -2.12 6.64 -10.81
C ARG A 68 -2.16 5.97 -12.19
N GLY A 69 -3.02 4.97 -12.36
CA GLY A 69 -3.27 4.31 -13.64
C GLY A 69 -2.53 2.99 -13.81
N THR A 70 -3.02 2.21 -14.77
CA THR A 70 -2.64 0.80 -14.99
C THR A 70 -1.15 0.60 -15.22
N ALA A 71 -0.46 1.52 -15.89
CA ALA A 71 0.97 1.40 -16.16
C ALA A 71 1.79 1.44 -14.86
N ILE A 72 1.51 2.39 -13.95
CA ILE A 72 2.19 2.50 -12.66
C ILE A 72 1.79 1.33 -11.75
N ARG A 73 0.51 0.96 -11.71
CA ARG A 73 0.04 -0.20 -10.94
C ARG A 73 0.75 -1.49 -11.32
N ASN A 74 0.72 -1.87 -12.60
CA ASN A 74 1.25 -3.15 -13.03
C ASN A 74 2.78 -3.21 -12.94
N ASN A 75 3.47 -2.14 -13.36
CA ASN A 75 4.93 -2.14 -13.43
C ASN A 75 5.59 -1.74 -12.10
N GLY A 76 4.98 -0.83 -11.34
CA GLY A 76 5.40 -0.50 -9.98
C GLY A 76 5.20 -1.70 -9.05
N GLY A 77 4.04 -2.37 -9.16
CA GLY A 77 3.80 -3.63 -8.47
C GLY A 77 4.82 -4.69 -8.86
N GLY A 78 5.02 -4.90 -10.16
CA GLY A 78 5.99 -5.88 -10.66
C GLY A 78 7.40 -5.61 -10.12
N HIS A 79 7.85 -4.36 -10.14
CA HIS A 79 9.16 -4.00 -9.62
C HIS A 79 9.28 -4.23 -8.10
N TYR A 80 8.28 -3.81 -7.30
CA TYR A 80 8.28 -4.03 -5.85
C TYR A 80 8.28 -5.53 -5.51
N ASN A 81 7.37 -6.28 -6.12
CA ASN A 81 7.14 -7.69 -5.82
C ASN A 81 8.40 -8.52 -6.06
N HIS A 82 9.04 -8.33 -7.22
CA HIS A 82 10.25 -9.06 -7.58
C HIS A 82 11.45 -8.59 -6.74
N SER A 83 11.56 -7.30 -6.42
CA SER A 83 12.63 -6.82 -5.56
C SER A 83 12.59 -7.48 -4.18
N LEU A 84 11.40 -7.61 -3.58
CA LEU A 84 11.21 -8.38 -2.34
C LEU A 84 11.50 -9.87 -2.54
N PHE A 85 11.03 -10.46 -3.64
CA PHE A 85 11.21 -11.88 -3.93
C PHE A 85 12.68 -12.29 -3.97
N TRP A 86 13.54 -11.51 -4.62
CA TRP A 86 14.97 -11.81 -4.67
C TRP A 86 15.67 -11.65 -3.33
N ASP A 87 15.23 -10.69 -2.51
CA ASP A 87 15.79 -10.39 -1.20
C ASP A 87 15.50 -11.51 -0.18
N ILE A 88 14.34 -12.17 -0.26
CA ILE A 88 13.94 -13.21 0.69
C ILE A 88 14.40 -14.63 0.33
N LEU A 89 15.19 -14.79 -0.74
CA LEU A 89 15.71 -16.09 -1.17
C LEU A 89 17.23 -16.16 -0.98
N ALA A 90 17.75 -17.33 -0.59
CA ALA A 90 19.19 -17.56 -0.50
C ALA A 90 19.56 -19.05 -0.68
N PRO A 91 20.76 -19.37 -1.21
CA PRO A 91 21.27 -20.75 -1.26
C PRO A 91 21.43 -21.36 0.14
N ASN A 92 21.96 -20.57 1.08
CA ASN A 92 22.18 -20.94 2.48
C ASN A 92 21.11 -20.32 3.37
N ALA A 93 19.85 -20.44 2.97
CA ALA A 93 18.72 -19.86 3.68
C ALA A 93 18.60 -20.35 5.13
N ALA A 94 18.48 -19.42 6.07
CA ALA A 94 18.08 -19.71 7.43
C ALA A 94 16.68 -20.36 7.41
N LYS A 95 16.50 -21.49 8.10
CA LYS A 95 15.31 -22.35 7.94
C LYS A 95 14.13 -21.97 8.83
N THR A 96 14.35 -21.14 9.84
CA THR A 96 13.35 -20.73 10.81
C THR A 96 13.45 -19.24 11.13
N PRO A 97 12.32 -18.55 11.38
CA PRO A 97 12.33 -17.20 11.94
C PRO A 97 12.92 -17.21 13.35
N GLU A 98 13.31 -16.04 13.82
CA GLU A 98 13.88 -15.87 15.16
C GLU A 98 13.25 -14.65 15.85
N GLY A 99 13.48 -14.53 17.16
CA GLY A 99 13.04 -13.39 17.96
C GLY A 99 11.54 -13.10 17.82
N LYS A 100 11.22 -11.80 17.70
CA LYS A 100 9.83 -11.33 17.67
C LYS A 100 9.02 -11.91 16.51
N LEU A 101 9.62 -12.12 15.35
CA LEU A 101 8.88 -12.69 14.21
C LEU A 101 8.45 -14.14 14.52
N ALA A 102 9.32 -14.94 15.12
CA ALA A 102 8.98 -16.31 15.52
C ALA A 102 7.82 -16.34 16.52
N ASP A 103 7.85 -15.45 17.51
CA ASP A 103 6.78 -15.32 18.51
C ASP A 103 5.45 -14.88 17.88
N ASP A 104 5.47 -13.87 17.01
CA ASP A 104 4.26 -13.39 16.33
C ASP A 104 3.69 -14.45 15.38
N ILE A 105 4.54 -15.22 14.69
CA ILE A 105 4.10 -16.35 13.86
C ILE A 105 3.42 -17.42 14.72
N LYS A 106 4.04 -17.79 15.85
CA LYS A 106 3.46 -18.77 16.78
C LYS A 106 2.13 -18.29 17.35
N ASN A 107 2.04 -17.03 17.75
CA ASN A 107 0.83 -16.45 18.33
C ASN A 107 -0.31 -16.29 17.30
N THR A 108 0.02 -15.99 16.05
CA THR A 108 -0.99 -15.73 15.00
C THR A 108 -1.41 -16.99 14.25
N PHE A 109 -0.46 -17.87 13.95
CA PHE A 109 -0.66 -19.03 13.09
C PHE A 109 -0.40 -20.37 13.78
N THR A 110 -0.16 -20.37 15.10
CA THR A 110 0.19 -21.54 15.93
C THR A 110 1.61 -22.07 15.72
N SER A 111 2.09 -22.16 14.48
CA SER A 111 3.45 -22.62 14.17
C SER A 111 3.91 -22.17 12.79
N LEU A 112 5.23 -22.29 12.52
CA LEU A 112 5.80 -22.06 11.20
C LEU A 112 5.20 -23.00 10.13
N ASP A 113 4.97 -24.27 10.46
CA ASP A 113 4.38 -25.22 9.53
C ASP A 113 2.93 -24.88 9.19
N SER A 114 2.16 -24.40 10.17
CA SER A 114 0.80 -23.91 9.94
C SER A 114 0.80 -22.66 9.06
N LEU A 115 1.73 -21.72 9.27
CA LEU A 115 1.94 -20.58 8.37
C LEU A 115 2.23 -21.05 6.93
N LYS A 116 3.21 -21.95 6.73
CA LYS A 116 3.55 -22.48 5.40
C LYS A 116 2.34 -23.13 4.72
N LYS A 117 1.54 -23.91 5.46
CA LYS A 117 0.31 -24.53 4.95
C LYS A 117 -0.72 -23.49 4.50
N LEU A 118 -0.96 -22.46 5.31
CA LEU A 118 -1.90 -21.38 4.98
C LEU A 118 -1.43 -20.58 3.75
N MET A 119 -0.14 -20.26 3.66
CA MET A 119 0.41 -19.58 2.49
C MET A 119 0.32 -20.46 1.24
N ASN A 120 0.69 -21.74 1.32
CA ASN A 120 0.55 -22.67 0.19
C ASN A 120 -0.91 -22.80 -0.27
N ALA A 121 -1.87 -22.84 0.66
CA ALA A 121 -3.28 -22.86 0.32
C ALA A 121 -3.73 -21.57 -0.40
N GLY A 122 -3.31 -20.39 0.08
CA GLY A 122 -3.59 -19.11 -0.58
C GLY A 122 -2.96 -18.99 -1.96
N ALA A 123 -1.76 -19.56 -2.14
CA ALA A 123 -1.03 -19.60 -3.40
C ALA A 123 -1.63 -20.58 -4.42
N ALA A 124 -2.07 -21.75 -3.96
CA ALA A 124 -2.71 -22.77 -4.80
C ALA A 124 -4.10 -22.32 -5.27
N THR A 125 -4.86 -21.64 -4.42
CA THR A 125 -6.22 -21.16 -4.73
C THR A 125 -6.24 -19.84 -5.53
N ARG A 126 -5.09 -19.17 -5.69
CA ARG A 126 -4.95 -18.01 -6.58
C ARG A 126 -5.14 -18.44 -8.03
N PHE A 127 -6.34 -18.28 -8.55
CA PHE A 127 -6.62 -18.55 -9.96
C PHE A 127 -5.91 -17.53 -10.87
N GLY A 128 -5.29 -18.04 -11.93
CA GLY A 128 -4.47 -17.24 -12.85
C GLY A 128 -3.14 -16.82 -12.24
N SER A 129 -2.70 -15.63 -12.64
CA SER A 129 -1.44 -15.02 -12.23
C SER A 129 -1.59 -14.25 -10.92
N GLY A 130 -0.56 -14.25 -10.08
CA GLY A 130 -0.60 -13.53 -8.81
C GLY A 130 0.52 -13.90 -7.85
N TRP A 131 0.31 -13.50 -6.60
CA TRP A 131 1.26 -13.68 -5.50
C TRP A 131 0.52 -14.09 -4.23
N VAL A 132 1.22 -14.77 -3.32
CA VAL A 132 0.82 -14.90 -1.91
C VAL A 132 1.79 -14.14 -1.01
N TRP A 133 1.27 -13.55 0.06
CA TRP A 133 2.02 -12.65 0.92
C TRP A 133 1.88 -13.03 2.39
N LEU A 134 2.98 -12.90 3.12
CA LEU A 134 2.97 -12.63 4.55
C LEU A 134 3.33 -11.15 4.70
N TYR A 135 2.50 -10.41 5.43
CA TYR A 135 2.66 -8.96 5.55
C TYR A 135 2.32 -8.46 6.95
N VAL A 136 2.79 -7.25 7.26
CA VAL A 136 2.50 -6.55 8.51
C VAL A 136 1.37 -5.54 8.27
N THR A 137 0.27 -5.67 9.00
CA THR A 137 -0.86 -4.73 8.95
C THR A 137 -0.53 -3.41 9.64
N PRO A 138 -1.30 -2.32 9.41
CA PRO A 138 -1.12 -1.06 10.14
C PRO A 138 -1.16 -1.21 11.68
N GLU A 139 -1.91 -2.18 12.20
CA GLU A 139 -1.96 -2.53 13.62
C GLU A 139 -0.73 -3.34 14.10
N LYS A 140 0.30 -3.46 13.25
CA LYS A 140 1.55 -4.18 13.49
C LYS A 140 1.34 -5.67 13.78
N LYS A 141 0.36 -6.29 13.11
CA LYS A 141 0.07 -7.73 13.19
C LYS A 141 0.47 -8.44 11.91
N LEU A 142 0.74 -9.74 11.99
CA LEU A 142 0.95 -10.57 10.81
C LEU A 142 -0.38 -10.97 10.18
N ALA A 143 -0.43 -10.96 8.86
CA ALA A 143 -1.56 -11.44 8.08
C ALA A 143 -1.09 -12.10 6.78
N ILE A 144 -1.98 -12.92 6.18
CA ILE A 144 -1.74 -13.62 4.91
C ILE A 144 -2.83 -13.21 3.93
N CYS A 145 -2.44 -12.94 2.69
CA CYS A 145 -3.40 -12.80 1.58
C CYS A 145 -2.76 -13.23 0.26
N SER A 146 -3.57 -13.35 -0.78
CA SER A 146 -3.08 -13.44 -2.16
C SER A 146 -3.62 -12.28 -2.99
N THR A 147 -2.86 -11.85 -3.99
CA THR A 147 -3.25 -10.75 -4.88
C THR A 147 -3.19 -11.21 -6.35
N PRO A 148 -4.05 -10.67 -7.22
CA PRO A 148 -3.99 -10.96 -8.65
C PRO A 148 -2.86 -10.19 -9.32
N ASN A 149 -2.34 -10.76 -10.40
CA ASN A 149 -1.36 -10.12 -11.27
C ASN A 149 -0.15 -9.57 -10.49
N GLN A 150 0.15 -8.28 -10.61
CA GLN A 150 1.25 -7.62 -9.89
C GLN A 150 0.76 -6.72 -8.74
N ASP A 151 -0.52 -6.79 -8.39
CA ASP A 151 -1.02 -6.08 -7.20
C ASP A 151 -0.32 -6.61 -5.95
N ASN A 152 -0.18 -5.78 -4.93
CA ASN A 152 0.39 -6.19 -3.64
C ASN A 152 -0.29 -5.45 -2.47
N PRO A 153 -0.10 -5.92 -1.22
CA PRO A 153 -0.74 -5.36 -0.03
C PRO A 153 -0.53 -3.85 0.22
N ILE A 154 0.42 -3.18 -0.42
CA ILE A 154 0.56 -1.72 -0.24
C ILE A 154 -0.54 -0.97 -1.00
N MET A 155 -1.05 -1.53 -2.09
CA MET A 155 -1.86 -0.81 -3.07
C MET A 155 -3.29 -0.53 -2.62
N ASP A 156 -3.82 0.61 -3.06
CA ASP A 156 -5.23 0.98 -2.93
C ASP A 156 -6.19 0.04 -3.66
N ALA A 157 -5.70 -0.69 -4.67
CA ALA A 157 -6.42 -1.78 -5.32
C ALA A 157 -6.77 -2.95 -4.38
N VAL A 158 -6.00 -3.14 -3.29
CA VAL A 158 -6.17 -4.24 -2.34
C VAL A 158 -6.93 -3.73 -1.12
N LYS A 159 -8.26 -3.60 -1.21
CA LYS A 159 -9.06 -2.84 -0.23
C LYS A 159 -8.99 -3.35 1.22
N ASP A 160 -9.06 -4.66 1.41
CA ASP A 160 -9.27 -5.26 2.75
C ASP A 160 -8.01 -5.88 3.37
N ASN A 161 -6.92 -5.99 2.60
CA ASN A 161 -5.72 -6.74 2.99
C ASN A 161 -4.46 -5.89 2.79
N ARG A 162 -4.44 -4.71 3.41
CA ARG A 162 -3.34 -3.76 3.24
C ARG A 162 -2.30 -3.86 4.33
N GLY A 163 -1.05 -3.62 3.93
CA GLY A 163 0.09 -3.57 4.83
C GLY A 163 1.41 -3.68 4.06
N ILE A 164 2.49 -3.93 4.79
CA ILE A 164 3.83 -4.02 4.21
C ILE A 164 4.21 -5.49 4.05
N PRO A 165 4.40 -5.99 2.82
CA PRO A 165 4.87 -7.35 2.58
C PRO A 165 6.27 -7.59 3.16
N ILE A 166 6.43 -8.71 3.87
CA ILE A 166 7.71 -9.15 4.43
C ILE A 166 8.22 -10.44 3.80
N LEU A 167 7.31 -11.19 3.18
CA LEU A 167 7.59 -12.35 2.32
C LEU A 167 6.52 -12.43 1.24
N GLY A 168 6.94 -12.68 0.01
CA GLY A 168 6.06 -12.91 -1.13
C GLY A 168 6.51 -14.14 -1.92
N ILE A 169 5.57 -14.93 -2.41
CA ILE A 169 5.84 -16.05 -3.31
C ILE A 169 5.12 -15.78 -4.64
N ASP A 170 5.90 -15.74 -5.72
CA ASP A 170 5.38 -15.58 -7.08
C ASP A 170 4.70 -16.87 -7.52
N VAL A 171 3.44 -16.79 -7.96
CA VAL A 171 2.68 -17.90 -8.57
C VAL A 171 2.22 -17.60 -9.99
N TRP A 172 2.80 -16.59 -10.63
CA TRP A 172 2.81 -16.54 -12.09
C TRP A 172 3.51 -17.77 -12.65
N GLU A 173 3.02 -18.28 -13.77
CA GLU A 173 3.57 -19.49 -14.38
C GLU A 173 5.05 -19.32 -14.72
N HIS A 174 5.51 -18.13 -15.13
CA HIS A 174 6.93 -17.87 -15.42
C HIS A 174 7.87 -18.17 -14.24
N ALA A 175 7.38 -18.20 -12.99
CA ALA A 175 8.19 -18.46 -11.81
C ALA A 175 8.50 -19.95 -11.60
N TYR A 176 7.78 -20.86 -12.27
CA TYR A 176 7.91 -22.30 -12.02
C TYR A 176 7.75 -23.20 -13.24
N TYR A 177 7.22 -22.71 -14.37
CA TYR A 177 6.76 -23.59 -15.45
C TYR A 177 7.88 -24.40 -16.11
N LEU A 178 9.09 -23.85 -16.24
CA LEU A 178 10.21 -24.56 -16.88
C LEU A 178 10.56 -25.84 -16.11
N LYS A 179 10.52 -25.80 -14.78
CA LYS A 179 10.86 -26.95 -13.91
C LYS A 179 9.67 -27.79 -13.47
N TYR A 180 8.55 -27.16 -13.15
CA TYR A 180 7.38 -27.80 -12.54
C TYR A 180 6.16 -27.92 -13.47
N GLN A 181 6.17 -27.25 -14.63
CA GLN A 181 5.05 -27.20 -15.57
C GLN A 181 3.74 -26.84 -14.85
N ASN A 182 2.68 -27.65 -14.97
CA ASN A 182 1.40 -27.41 -14.31
C ASN A 182 1.42 -27.70 -12.79
N LYS A 183 2.51 -28.23 -12.23
CA LYS A 183 2.59 -28.70 -10.84
C LYS A 183 2.97 -27.57 -9.89
N ARG A 184 2.14 -26.52 -9.83
CA ARG A 184 2.33 -25.41 -8.88
C ARG A 184 2.49 -25.90 -7.43
N ALA A 185 1.77 -26.96 -7.04
CA ALA A 185 1.88 -27.54 -5.71
C ALA A 185 3.31 -28.05 -5.39
N ASP A 186 4.00 -28.64 -6.36
CA ASP A 186 5.36 -29.15 -6.19
C ASP A 186 6.36 -27.99 -6.00
N TYR A 187 6.20 -26.90 -6.79
CA TYR A 187 6.94 -25.66 -6.59
C TYR A 187 6.72 -25.06 -5.19
N LEU A 188 5.46 -24.99 -4.74
CA LEU A 188 5.11 -24.49 -3.41
C LEU A 188 5.61 -25.40 -2.28
N GLY A 189 5.87 -26.68 -2.55
CA GLY A 189 6.57 -27.58 -1.63
C GLY A 189 8.08 -27.32 -1.60
N ALA A 190 8.66 -27.00 -2.75
CA ALA A 190 10.10 -26.82 -2.92
C ALA A 190 10.63 -25.46 -2.46
N ILE A 191 9.89 -24.37 -2.70
CA ILE A 191 10.39 -22.99 -2.49
C ILE A 191 10.79 -22.69 -1.05
N TRP A 192 10.15 -23.33 -0.06
CA TRP A 192 10.50 -23.17 1.36
C TRP A 192 11.92 -23.60 1.71
N ASN A 193 12.60 -24.35 0.84
CA ASN A 193 14.00 -24.70 1.04
C ASN A 193 14.96 -23.54 0.80
N VAL A 194 14.55 -22.54 0.03
CA VAL A 194 15.38 -21.38 -0.35
C VAL A 194 14.89 -20.06 0.24
N VAL A 195 13.74 -20.03 0.91
CA VAL A 195 13.28 -18.87 1.69
C VAL A 195 14.20 -18.64 2.89
N ASP A 196 14.88 -17.49 2.91
CA ASP A 196 15.79 -17.08 3.99
C ASP A 196 15.07 -16.30 5.09
N TRP A 197 14.86 -16.95 6.23
CA TRP A 197 14.16 -16.34 7.36
C TRP A 197 14.93 -15.19 8.01
N ASN A 198 16.25 -15.04 7.78
CA ASN A 198 16.99 -13.86 8.22
C ASN A 198 16.57 -12.60 7.45
N ALA A 199 16.46 -12.70 6.13
CA ALA A 199 15.92 -11.62 5.30
C ALA A 199 14.47 -11.27 5.69
N VAL A 200 13.63 -12.28 5.91
CA VAL A 200 12.23 -12.07 6.34
C VAL A 200 12.15 -11.41 7.73
N ASN A 201 12.99 -11.81 8.69
CA ASN A 201 13.12 -11.15 10.00
C ASN A 201 13.47 -9.66 9.84
N LYS A 202 14.47 -9.36 9.00
CA LYS A 202 14.89 -7.98 8.73
C LYS A 202 13.76 -7.16 8.10
N ASN A 203 13.05 -7.72 7.13
CA ASN A 203 11.92 -7.06 6.49
C ASN A 203 10.77 -6.82 7.48
N TYR A 204 10.52 -7.76 8.39
CA TYR A 204 9.57 -7.60 9.49
C TYR A 204 9.96 -6.47 10.45
N GLU A 205 11.21 -6.43 10.91
CA GLU A 205 11.68 -5.36 11.80
C GLU A 205 11.63 -3.98 11.15
N ASN A 206 11.95 -3.90 9.87
CA ASN A 206 11.84 -2.67 9.09
C ASN A 206 10.37 -2.25 8.96
N ALA A 207 9.48 -3.18 8.56
CA ALA A 207 8.06 -2.92 8.40
C ALA A 207 7.41 -2.37 9.69
N LEU A 208 7.79 -2.87 10.86
CA LEU A 208 7.26 -2.40 12.15
C LEU A 208 7.58 -0.93 12.46
N LYS A 209 8.61 -0.37 11.83
CA LYS A 209 9.10 1.01 12.03
C LYS A 209 8.80 1.91 10.84
N ASP A 210 8.32 1.35 9.74
CA ASP A 210 8.15 2.05 8.48
C ASP A 210 6.94 3.01 8.55
N PRO A 211 7.11 4.32 8.25
CA PRO A 211 6.01 5.29 8.21
C PRO A 211 4.93 4.90 7.18
N LEU A 212 5.26 4.05 6.20
CA LEU A 212 4.33 3.53 5.21
C LEU A 212 3.11 2.85 5.85
N LEU A 213 3.24 2.22 7.03
CA LEU A 213 2.09 1.65 7.75
C LEU A 213 1.03 2.71 8.08
N LYS A 214 1.46 3.88 8.59
CA LYS A 214 0.55 4.99 8.88
C LYS A 214 -0.04 5.57 7.61
N MET A 215 0.75 5.68 6.54
CA MET A 215 0.26 6.17 5.25
C MET A 215 -0.81 5.24 4.67
N ILE A 216 -0.61 3.92 4.76
CA ILE A 216 -1.62 2.91 4.38
C ILE A 216 -2.89 3.07 5.22
N GLU A 217 -2.75 3.20 6.54
CA GLU A 217 -3.88 3.37 7.46
C GLU A 217 -4.69 4.65 7.16
N LYS A 218 -3.99 5.76 6.89
CA LYS A 218 -4.59 7.04 6.51
C LYS A 218 -5.32 6.92 5.17
N ASP A 219 -4.69 6.30 4.17
CA ASP A 219 -5.32 6.09 2.86
C ASP A 219 -6.55 5.17 2.96
N ALA A 220 -6.59 4.24 3.91
CA ALA A 220 -7.76 3.39 4.17
C ALA A 220 -8.89 4.13 4.93
N TRP A 221 -8.67 5.34 5.46
CA TRP A 221 -9.68 6.10 6.20
C TRP A 221 -10.73 6.73 5.27
N THR A 222 -11.66 5.91 4.78
CA THR A 222 -12.67 6.28 3.78
C THR A 222 -13.51 7.50 4.18
N ALA A 223 -13.97 7.59 5.43
CA ALA A 223 -14.79 8.73 5.86
C ALA A 223 -14.03 10.07 5.78
N LEU A 224 -12.72 10.08 6.04
CA LEU A 224 -11.88 11.28 5.89
C LEU A 224 -11.71 11.63 4.41
N LYS A 225 -11.48 10.65 3.54
CA LYS A 225 -11.39 10.84 2.08
C LYS A 225 -12.70 11.36 1.48
N ASP A 226 -13.83 10.84 1.93
CA ASP A 226 -15.16 11.27 1.50
C ASP A 226 -15.40 12.74 1.84
N PHE A 227 -15.09 13.14 3.08
CA PHE A 227 -15.18 14.54 3.48
C PHE A 227 -14.26 15.43 2.65
N HIS A 228 -13.00 14.99 2.47
CA HIS A 228 -12.03 15.71 1.64
C HIS A 228 -12.50 15.89 0.19
N SER A 229 -13.13 14.87 -0.40
CA SER A 229 -13.66 14.93 -1.77
C SER A 229 -14.70 16.04 -1.93
N VAL A 230 -15.67 16.13 -1.00
CA VAL A 230 -16.69 17.20 -1.01
C VAL A 230 -16.05 18.55 -0.75
N MET A 231 -15.09 18.63 0.17
CA MET A 231 -14.32 19.83 0.44
C MET A 231 -13.57 20.34 -0.80
N ALA A 232 -12.80 19.50 -1.49
CA ALA A 232 -12.07 19.89 -2.69
C ALA A 232 -13.02 20.36 -3.81
N GLN A 233 -14.15 19.66 -3.98
CA GLN A 233 -15.16 19.99 -5.01
C GLN A 233 -15.98 21.25 -4.69
N THR A 234 -15.82 21.85 -3.50
CA THR A 234 -16.49 23.09 -3.11
C THR A 234 -15.50 24.24 -2.86
N PHE A 235 -14.33 23.94 -2.32
CA PHE A 235 -13.26 24.89 -2.01
C PHE A 235 -12.61 25.46 -3.26
N HIS A 236 -12.11 24.62 -4.18
CA HIS A 236 -11.41 25.10 -5.38
C HIS A 236 -12.31 25.96 -6.30
N PRO A 237 -13.58 25.60 -6.56
CA PRO A 237 -14.47 26.51 -7.28
C PRO A 237 -14.67 27.85 -6.56
N MET A 238 -14.75 27.84 -5.22
CA MET A 238 -14.88 29.08 -4.44
C MET A 238 -13.63 29.98 -4.59
N GLU A 239 -12.43 29.40 -4.68
CA GLU A 239 -11.20 30.17 -4.96
C GLU A 239 -11.28 30.92 -6.30
N GLU A 240 -12.00 30.36 -7.28
CA GLU A 240 -12.31 30.97 -8.58
C GLU A 240 -13.55 31.89 -8.55
N GLY A 241 -14.12 32.16 -7.39
CA GLY A 241 -15.34 32.97 -7.22
C GLY A 241 -16.64 32.25 -7.59
N LYS A 242 -16.61 30.93 -7.79
CA LYS A 242 -17.78 30.11 -8.15
C LYS A 242 -18.39 29.50 -6.89
N PHE A 243 -19.43 30.15 -6.36
CA PHE A 243 -20.11 29.71 -5.13
C PHE A 243 -21.23 28.68 -5.35
N GLY A 244 -21.63 28.41 -6.60
CA GLY A 244 -22.66 27.41 -6.93
C GLY A 244 -22.44 26.06 -6.26
N PRO A 245 -21.26 25.42 -6.40
CA PRO A 245 -20.97 24.13 -5.80
C PRO A 245 -21.16 24.09 -4.27
N ILE A 246 -20.66 25.09 -3.53
CA ILE A 246 -20.84 25.10 -2.08
C ILE A 246 -22.30 25.38 -1.68
N ARG A 247 -23.03 26.18 -2.47
CA ARG A 247 -24.46 26.45 -2.23
C ARG A 247 -25.32 25.20 -2.41
N GLU A 248 -24.98 24.35 -3.37
CA GLU A 248 -25.68 23.09 -3.62
C GLU A 248 -25.30 21.99 -2.61
N ARG A 249 -24.05 21.98 -2.15
CA ARG A 249 -23.47 20.82 -1.45
C ARG A 249 -23.12 21.05 0.02
N SER A 250 -23.48 22.18 0.61
CA SER A 250 -23.25 22.44 2.04
C SER A 250 -23.88 21.38 2.96
N GLY A 251 -25.05 20.84 2.58
CA GLY A 251 -25.71 19.76 3.31
C GLY A 251 -24.94 18.44 3.22
N GLU A 252 -24.37 18.14 2.05
CA GLU A 252 -23.52 16.97 1.85
C GLU A 252 -22.23 17.07 2.67
N MET A 253 -21.58 18.25 2.69
CA MET A 253 -20.41 18.53 3.52
C MET A 253 -20.70 18.20 5.00
N LEU A 254 -21.82 18.69 5.53
CA LEU A 254 -22.25 18.40 6.90
C LEU A 254 -22.52 16.90 7.12
N ALA A 255 -23.16 16.23 6.16
CA ALA A 255 -23.42 14.80 6.25
C ALA A 255 -22.11 14.00 6.31
N LYS A 256 -21.11 14.34 5.47
CA LYS A 256 -19.79 13.70 5.49
C LYS A 256 -19.00 14.01 6.76
N ALA A 257 -19.08 15.23 7.30
CA ALA A 257 -18.46 15.56 8.59
C ALA A 257 -19.04 14.72 9.74
N LYS A 258 -20.37 14.55 9.77
CA LYS A 258 -21.04 13.70 10.76
C LYS A 258 -20.67 12.23 10.59
N LEU A 259 -20.59 11.74 9.36
CA LEU A 259 -20.16 10.37 9.07
C LEU A 259 -18.72 10.14 9.53
N LEU A 260 -17.81 11.09 9.30
CA LEU A 260 -16.45 11.05 9.83
C LEU A 260 -16.44 10.98 11.36
N ALA A 261 -17.26 11.79 12.04
CA ALA A 261 -17.35 11.79 13.50
C ALA A 261 -17.92 10.50 14.09
N SER A 262 -18.80 9.80 13.37
CA SER A 262 -19.34 8.50 13.81
C SER A 262 -18.48 7.31 13.37
N SER A 263 -17.50 7.51 12.48
CA SER A 263 -16.63 6.45 11.98
C SER A 263 -15.49 6.18 12.96
N ALA A 264 -14.96 4.96 12.94
CA ALA A 264 -13.79 4.62 13.72
C ALA A 264 -12.58 5.44 13.25
N VAL A 265 -11.95 6.19 14.17
CA VAL A 265 -10.65 6.80 13.94
C VAL A 265 -9.60 5.69 13.92
N PRO A 266 -8.73 5.62 12.90
CA PRO A 266 -7.69 4.61 12.84
C PRO A 266 -6.76 4.66 14.06
N ALA A 267 -6.26 3.51 14.49
CA ALA A 267 -5.57 3.34 15.76
C ALA A 267 -4.35 4.26 15.88
N SER A 268 -3.56 4.43 14.82
CA SER A 268 -2.37 5.30 14.84
C SER A 268 -2.70 6.78 14.98
N PHE A 269 -3.94 7.20 14.70
CA PHE A 269 -4.37 8.61 14.75
C PHE A 269 -5.29 8.92 15.94
N LYS A 270 -5.63 7.93 16.77
CA LYS A 270 -6.48 8.17 17.96
C LYS A 270 -5.79 9.14 18.91
N SER A 271 -6.34 10.34 19.04
CA SER A 271 -5.89 11.36 19.97
C SER A 271 -7.00 12.36 20.26
N THR A 272 -6.95 12.98 21.44
CA THR A 272 -7.90 14.03 21.81
C THR A 272 -7.88 15.22 20.85
N LYS A 273 -6.72 15.52 20.23
CA LYS A 273 -6.58 16.56 19.21
C LYS A 273 -7.34 16.21 17.93
N ILE A 274 -7.26 14.95 17.48
CA ILE A 274 -8.04 14.47 16.32
C ILE A 274 -9.54 14.53 16.62
N ASP A 275 -9.97 14.09 17.80
CA ASP A 275 -11.38 14.14 18.21
C ASP A 275 -11.91 15.58 18.23
N GLN A 276 -11.11 16.52 18.75
CA GLN A 276 -11.44 17.95 18.76
C GLN A 276 -11.52 18.54 17.35
N ALA A 277 -10.58 18.20 16.46
CA ALA A 277 -10.58 18.69 15.09
C ALA A 277 -11.77 18.14 14.29
N ILE A 278 -12.12 16.85 14.45
CA ILE A 278 -13.31 16.24 13.84
C ILE A 278 -14.59 16.92 14.34
N LYS A 279 -14.69 17.20 15.66
CA LYS A 279 -15.81 17.98 16.20
C LYS A 279 -15.88 19.38 15.58
N GLY A 280 -14.72 20.03 15.43
CA GLY A 280 -14.59 21.31 14.73
C GLY A 280 -15.12 21.26 13.30
N LEU A 281 -14.85 20.17 12.55
CA LEU A 281 -15.40 19.98 11.21
C LEU A 281 -16.92 19.85 11.22
N VAL A 282 -17.51 19.12 12.17
CA VAL A 282 -18.97 19.00 12.29
C VAL A 282 -19.60 20.36 12.59
N ASP A 283 -19.08 21.06 13.60
CA ASP A 283 -19.60 22.35 14.03
C ASP A 283 -19.44 23.42 12.93
N GLY A 284 -18.28 23.46 12.27
CA GLY A 284 -17.99 24.34 11.14
C GLY A 284 -18.89 24.06 9.94
N SER A 285 -19.06 22.78 9.57
CA SER A 285 -19.96 22.39 8.47
C SER A 285 -21.41 22.74 8.76
N ALA A 286 -21.85 22.61 10.02
CA ALA A 286 -23.22 22.96 10.42
C ALA A 286 -23.46 24.48 10.34
N LYS A 287 -22.47 25.28 10.75
CA LYS A 287 -22.52 26.75 10.60
C LYS A 287 -22.57 27.16 9.13
N LEU A 288 -21.72 26.55 8.29
CA LEU A 288 -21.67 26.80 6.85
C LEU A 288 -22.99 26.45 6.16
N ASP A 289 -23.55 25.27 6.43
CA ASP A 289 -24.84 24.83 5.87
C ASP A 289 -26.00 25.76 6.27
N LYS A 290 -26.03 26.18 7.54
CA LYS A 290 -27.02 27.16 8.02
C LYS A 290 -26.86 28.51 7.33
N LEU A 291 -25.64 28.96 7.09
CA LEU A 291 -25.35 30.21 6.38
C LEU A 291 -25.83 30.14 4.93
N VAL A 292 -25.52 29.05 4.23
CA VAL A 292 -25.94 28.79 2.85
C VAL A 292 -27.46 28.75 2.72
N LYS A 293 -28.16 27.99 3.59
CA LYS A 293 -29.64 27.87 3.59
C LYS A 293 -30.37 29.18 3.89
N LYS A 294 -29.69 30.13 4.53
CA LYS A 294 -30.20 31.49 4.79
C LYS A 294 -29.84 32.49 3.69
N ASN A 295 -29.38 32.02 2.53
CA ASN A 295 -28.91 32.85 1.43
C ASN A 295 -27.82 33.84 1.88
N GLY A 296 -26.87 33.36 2.70
CA GLY A 296 -25.73 34.16 3.14
C GLY A 296 -24.95 34.76 1.96
N LYS A 297 -24.37 35.93 2.17
CA LYS A 297 -23.49 36.59 1.19
C LYS A 297 -22.25 35.74 0.92
N ASP A 298 -21.77 35.80 -0.32
CA ASP A 298 -20.62 35.01 -0.79
C ASP A 298 -19.36 35.25 0.06
N GLU A 299 -19.13 36.49 0.50
CA GLU A 299 -17.97 36.82 1.35
C GLU A 299 -17.99 36.04 2.67
N LYS A 300 -19.18 35.92 3.30
CA LYS A 300 -19.33 35.17 4.55
C LYS A 300 -19.21 33.66 4.33
N ILE A 301 -19.70 33.17 3.19
CA ILE A 301 -19.57 31.75 2.82
C ILE A 301 -18.09 31.41 2.62
N LYS A 302 -17.34 32.30 1.93
CA LYS A 302 -15.90 32.17 1.74
C LYS A 302 -15.15 32.10 3.06
N GLU A 303 -15.37 33.05 3.96
CA GLU A 303 -14.74 33.05 5.30
C GLU A 303 -15.01 31.74 6.06
N SER A 304 -16.28 31.29 6.07
CA SER A 304 -16.66 30.07 6.76
C SER A 304 -16.07 28.81 6.12
N LEU A 305 -15.93 28.77 4.79
CA LEU A 305 -15.36 27.64 4.07
C LEU A 305 -13.82 27.58 4.25
N ILE A 306 -13.14 28.73 4.31
CA ILE A 306 -11.71 28.82 4.65
C ILE A 306 -11.46 28.28 6.06
N ALA A 307 -12.22 28.74 7.06
CA ALA A 307 -12.06 28.24 8.43
C ALA A 307 -12.31 26.72 8.55
N LEU A 308 -13.26 26.20 7.77
CA LEU A 308 -13.52 24.76 7.71
C LEU A 308 -12.37 23.99 7.05
N HIS A 309 -11.81 24.53 5.98
CA HIS A 309 -10.63 23.99 5.30
C HIS A 309 -9.39 23.98 6.22
N ASP A 310 -9.14 25.06 6.95
CA ASP A 310 -8.03 25.12 7.92
C ASP A 310 -8.20 24.07 9.03
N THR A 311 -9.43 23.87 9.51
CA THR A 311 -9.75 22.82 10.48
C THR A 311 -9.46 21.41 9.92
N PHE A 312 -9.73 21.18 8.64
CA PHE A 312 -9.40 19.91 7.98
C PHE A 312 -7.88 19.70 7.89
N HIS A 313 -7.11 20.77 7.62
CA HIS A 313 -5.64 20.69 7.58
C HIS A 313 -5.02 20.40 8.94
N ILE A 314 -5.67 20.77 10.06
CA ILE A 314 -5.25 20.31 11.39
C ILE A 314 -5.27 18.78 11.45
N ILE A 315 -6.32 18.12 10.95
CA ILE A 315 -6.39 16.65 10.89
C ILE A 315 -5.29 16.12 9.99
N GLN A 316 -5.08 16.71 8.80
CA GLN A 316 -4.03 16.27 7.88
C GLN A 316 -2.64 16.32 8.51
N GLY A 317 -2.32 17.42 9.20
CA GLY A 317 -1.06 17.62 9.91
C GLY A 317 -0.85 16.65 11.07
N LEU A 318 -1.91 16.39 11.85
CA LEU A 318 -1.88 15.38 12.92
C LEU A 318 -1.72 13.94 12.39
N CYS A 319 -2.09 13.70 11.13
CA CYS A 319 -1.93 12.41 10.46
C CYS A 319 -0.63 12.31 9.63
N SER A 320 0.18 13.35 9.53
CA SER A 320 1.52 13.31 8.93
C SER A 320 2.59 13.18 10.01
N ASP A 321 3.65 12.44 9.73
CA ASP A 321 4.80 12.28 10.64
C ASP A 321 5.70 13.53 10.72
N GLU A 322 5.20 14.71 10.33
CA GLU A 322 5.91 15.99 10.47
C GLU A 322 5.85 16.52 11.92
N HIS A 323 6.25 15.71 12.91
CA HIS A 323 6.56 16.11 14.29
C HIS A 323 7.82 15.39 14.78
#